data_AF-A0A933LYS2-F1
#
_entry.id   AF-A0A933LYS2-F1
#
_cell.length_a   1.000
_cell.length_b   1.000
_cell.length_c   1.000
_cell.angle_alpha   90.00
_cell.angle_beta   90.00
_cell.angle_gamma   90.00
#
_symmetry.space_group_name_H-M   'P 1'
#
loop_
_entity.id
_entity.type
_entity.pdbx_description
1 polymer ?
#
loop_
_entity_poly.entity_id
_entity_poly.type
_entity_poly.pdbx_seq_one_letter_code
_entity_poly.pdbx_strand_id
1 'polypeptide(L)'
;MKRSLRLIFAITILLTACSQLPSSITINLGSPTNTAAPAPTQVAPPTAVPLQPTVAPPTAAPLKPTVAPTVAALQTSSPTSAPKSNQPMVYISGTTHIETNRQSWPNPDAFINFLRQVTTAGMKWSVGADIGWLEGEARAGEIIKTTEAMGVEWDIHAHQTTDRAKNVVKIKNLGGKPNTVISGLVLTELEEMRSPFKLSDGGTWFGDILWGFTLRPDHSVGSEDTSTGLWKPKSSKEFYTHDPNGSIIMVGGGTRDLKGAETLAKSNPKFAVTSATIMVTPVKLVVIDMDAKGGLGTDGVNEIKSFAERMSKLSN
;
A
#
# COMPACT_ATOMS: atom_id res chain seq x y z
N MET A 1 -27.78 -20.82 1.19
CA MET A 1 -27.30 -19.57 1.82
C MET A 1 -26.40 -18.87 0.83
N LYS A 2 -26.80 -17.68 0.36
CA LYS A 2 -26.06 -16.92 -0.66
C LYS A 2 -25.11 -15.92 0.02
N ARG A 3 -23.85 -15.87 -0.41
CA ARG A 3 -22.81 -14.97 0.10
C ARG A 3 -22.81 -13.71 -0.78
N SER A 4 -22.33 -12.58 -0.26
CA SER A 4 -22.21 -11.35 -1.06
C SER A 4 -20.82 -10.77 -0.87
N LEU A 5 -19.97 -10.91 -1.88
CA LEU A 5 -18.75 -10.11 -2.02
C LEU A 5 -19.18 -8.80 -2.70
N ARG A 6 -18.88 -7.65 -2.11
CA ARG A 6 -19.15 -6.35 -2.72
C ARG A 6 -17.84 -5.69 -3.13
N LEU A 7 -17.73 -5.39 -4.42
CA LEU A 7 -16.62 -4.64 -4.99
C LEU A 7 -16.97 -3.15 -4.98
N ILE A 8 -16.71 -2.46 -3.87
CA ILE A 8 -16.89 -1.01 -3.73
C ILE A 8 -15.72 -0.47 -2.90
N PHE A 9 -15.05 0.59 -3.38
CA PHE A 9 -14.34 1.50 -2.50
C PHE A 9 -14.92 2.91 -2.68
N ALA A 10 -15.71 3.29 -1.68
CA ALA A 10 -15.35 4.41 -0.84
C ALA A 10 -15.23 3.81 0.56
N ILE A 11 -14.02 3.70 1.12
CA ILE A 11 -13.86 3.62 2.58
C ILE A 11 -14.18 5.02 3.11
N THR A 12 -15.46 5.38 3.08
CA THR A 12 -16.00 6.34 4.05
C THR A 12 -16.50 5.48 5.19
N ILE A 13 -15.66 5.24 6.20
CA ILE A 13 -16.01 4.29 7.24
C ILE A 13 -17.15 4.82 8.10
N LEU A 14 -18.27 4.10 8.03
CA LEU A 14 -19.29 4.07 9.07
C LEU A 14 -18.73 3.30 10.28
N LEU A 15 -17.96 3.97 11.14
CA LEU A 15 -17.40 3.40 12.39
C LEU A 15 -18.27 3.72 13.61
N THR A 16 -19.57 4.00 13.41
CA THR A 16 -20.49 4.37 14.49
C THR A 16 -21.21 3.17 15.14
N ALA A 17 -20.85 1.93 14.80
CA ALA A 17 -21.58 0.74 15.29
C ALA A 17 -20.70 -0.35 15.94
N CYS A 18 -19.53 0.00 16.49
CA CYS A 18 -18.69 -0.93 17.24
C CYS A 18 -18.46 -0.45 18.68
N SER A 19 -19.54 -0.27 19.45
CA SER A 19 -19.48 0.00 20.89
C SER A 19 -19.48 -1.27 21.75
N GLN A 20 -19.27 -2.45 21.16
CA GLN A 20 -19.14 -3.70 21.89
C GLN A 20 -18.07 -4.60 21.26
N LEU A 21 -16.80 -4.23 21.43
CA LEU A 21 -15.71 -5.20 21.37
C LEU A 21 -15.38 -5.60 22.81
N PRO A 22 -15.16 -6.90 23.11
CA PRO A 22 -14.69 -7.30 24.42
C PRO A 22 -13.33 -6.63 24.68
N SER A 23 -13.23 -5.98 25.83
CA SER A 23 -11.98 -5.44 26.36
C SER A 23 -10.98 -6.59 26.49
N SER A 24 -9.88 -6.52 25.74
CA SER A 24 -8.77 -7.49 25.63
C SER A 24 -8.99 -8.68 24.69
N ILE A 25 -8.22 -8.68 23.59
CA ILE A 25 -7.84 -9.88 22.84
C ILE A 25 -6.33 -10.00 22.99
N THR A 26 -5.88 -10.96 23.79
CA THR A 26 -4.48 -11.38 23.85
C THR A 26 -4.23 -12.37 22.70
N ILE A 27 -3.46 -11.97 21.69
CA ILE A 27 -3.00 -12.87 20.63
C ILE A 27 -1.76 -13.58 21.16
N ASN A 28 -1.87 -14.88 21.43
CA ASN A 28 -0.76 -15.69 21.90
C ASN A 28 0.09 -16.12 20.69
N LEU A 29 1.20 -15.43 20.46
CA LEU A 29 2.20 -15.80 19.46
C LEU A 29 3.20 -16.73 20.14
N GLY A 30 3.20 -18.02 19.77
CA GLY A 30 4.17 -18.98 20.30
C GLY A 30 5.60 -18.56 19.99
N SER A 31 6.49 -18.61 20.99
CA SER A 31 7.90 -18.27 20.84
C SER A 31 8.64 -19.35 20.03
N PRO A 32 9.32 -19.03 18.92
CA PRO A 32 10.26 -19.95 18.30
C PRO A 32 11.60 -19.97 19.07
N THR A 33 12.14 -21.17 19.22
CA THR A 33 13.44 -21.46 19.85
C THR A 33 14.60 -20.85 19.06
N ASN A 34 15.43 -20.06 19.75
CA ASN A 34 16.64 -19.44 19.21
C ASN A 34 17.70 -20.49 18.86
N THR A 35 18.09 -20.56 17.58
CA THR A 35 19.39 -21.10 17.18
C THR A 35 20.16 -19.97 16.52
N ALA A 36 21.28 -19.57 17.13
CA ALA A 36 22.09 -18.43 16.71
C ALA A 36 22.69 -18.64 15.31
N ALA A 37 22.52 -17.66 14.42
CA ALA A 37 23.21 -17.60 13.15
C ALA A 37 24.62 -16.98 13.32
N PRO A 38 25.61 -17.38 12.50
CA PRO A 38 26.98 -16.86 12.59
C PRO A 38 27.07 -15.39 12.12
N ALA A 39 28.05 -14.67 12.70
CA ALA A 39 28.26 -13.24 12.48
C ALA A 39 28.65 -12.91 11.02
N PRO A 40 28.14 -11.80 10.45
CA PRO A 40 28.49 -11.37 9.11
C PRO A 40 29.91 -10.81 9.03
N THR A 41 30.61 -11.15 7.95
CA THR A 41 31.92 -10.63 7.59
C THR A 41 31.80 -9.18 7.12
N GLN A 42 32.54 -8.26 7.75
CA GLN A 42 32.63 -6.86 7.33
C GLN A 42 33.36 -6.74 5.99
N VAL A 43 32.69 -6.14 5.00
CA VAL A 43 33.32 -5.67 3.75
C VAL A 43 33.62 -4.18 3.90
N ALA A 44 34.84 -3.79 3.54
CA ALA A 44 35.32 -2.41 3.65
C ALA A 44 34.52 -1.44 2.75
N PRO A 45 34.31 -0.19 3.17
CA PRO A 45 33.59 0.80 2.39
C PRO A 45 34.42 1.27 1.18
N PRO A 46 33.77 1.58 0.04
CA PRO A 46 34.46 2.13 -1.12
C PRO A 46 34.95 3.56 -0.89
N THR A 47 36.09 3.87 -1.50
CA THR A 47 36.80 5.15 -1.43
C THR A 47 36.00 6.27 -2.10
N ALA A 48 35.90 7.43 -1.43
CA ALA A 48 35.17 8.60 -1.92
C ALA A 48 35.83 9.25 -3.15
N VAL A 49 35.01 9.65 -4.12
CA VAL A 49 35.43 10.43 -5.30
C VAL A 49 35.37 11.93 -4.97
N PRO A 50 36.36 12.76 -5.37
CA PRO A 50 36.35 14.19 -5.10
C PRO A 50 35.23 14.93 -5.88
N LEU A 51 34.49 15.80 -5.18
CA LEU A 51 33.46 16.66 -5.76
C LEU A 51 34.10 17.81 -6.56
N GLN A 52 33.59 18.02 -7.77
CA GLN A 52 33.90 19.17 -8.63
C GLN A 52 33.10 20.41 -8.16
N PRO A 53 33.63 21.65 -8.26
CA PRO A 53 32.90 22.84 -7.81
C PRO A 53 31.75 23.20 -8.77
N THR A 54 30.54 23.32 -8.22
CA THR A 54 29.35 23.77 -8.94
C THR A 54 29.31 25.31 -9.01
N VAL A 55 29.15 25.85 -10.21
CA VAL A 55 28.95 27.29 -10.47
C VAL A 55 27.53 27.71 -10.07
N ALA A 56 27.41 28.83 -9.36
CA ALA A 56 26.13 29.38 -8.91
C ALA A 56 25.25 29.86 -10.09
N PRO A 57 23.93 29.59 -10.09
CA PRO A 57 23.02 30.14 -11.08
C PRO A 57 22.69 31.62 -10.81
N PRO A 58 22.35 32.41 -11.86
CA PRO A 58 22.07 33.83 -11.72
C PRO A 58 20.74 34.10 -11.01
N THR A 59 20.74 35.17 -10.20
CA THR A 59 19.63 35.66 -9.39
C THR A 59 18.44 36.11 -10.25
N ALA A 60 17.29 35.48 -10.07
CA ALA A 60 16.03 35.90 -10.69
C ALA A 60 15.42 37.10 -9.95
N ALA A 61 14.82 38.02 -10.72
CA ALA A 61 14.15 39.22 -10.21
C ALA A 61 12.89 38.90 -9.38
N PRO A 62 12.50 39.76 -8.42
CA PRO A 62 11.38 39.49 -7.52
C PRO A 62 10.03 39.61 -8.26
N LEU A 63 9.21 38.56 -8.14
CA LEU A 63 7.83 38.55 -8.61
C LEU A 63 6.92 39.30 -7.64
N LYS A 64 6.03 40.11 -8.21
CA LYS A 64 5.00 40.91 -7.53
C LYS A 64 3.99 40.00 -6.80
N PRO A 65 3.49 40.36 -5.60
CA PRO A 65 2.54 39.50 -4.87
C PRO A 65 1.19 39.44 -5.59
N THR A 66 0.79 38.24 -6.01
CA THR A 66 -0.58 37.95 -6.46
C THR A 66 -1.37 37.41 -5.28
N VAL A 67 -2.49 38.07 -4.95
CA VAL A 67 -3.41 37.68 -3.88
C VAL A 67 -4.03 36.32 -4.23
N ALA A 68 -3.88 35.33 -3.33
CA ALA A 68 -4.47 34.01 -3.48
C ALA A 68 -6.00 34.07 -3.34
N PRO A 69 -6.78 33.38 -4.18
CA PRO A 69 -8.22 33.28 -4.02
C PRO A 69 -8.55 32.38 -2.81
N THR A 70 -9.49 32.84 -1.97
CA THR A 70 -10.08 32.04 -0.88
C THR A 70 -10.78 30.81 -1.47
N VAL A 71 -10.20 29.63 -1.27
CA VAL A 71 -10.82 28.35 -1.66
C VAL A 71 -11.88 28.01 -0.63
N ALA A 72 -13.15 27.96 -1.07
CA ALA A 72 -14.27 27.51 -0.26
C ALA A 72 -14.07 26.04 0.15
N ALA A 73 -14.36 25.74 1.42
CA ALA A 73 -14.31 24.40 1.97
C ALA A 73 -15.16 23.43 1.12
N LEU A 74 -14.53 22.37 0.62
CA LEU A 74 -15.22 21.24 0.00
C LEU A 74 -16.19 20.62 1.02
N GLN A 75 -17.48 20.81 0.80
CA GLN A 75 -18.52 20.08 1.52
C GLN A 75 -18.47 18.61 1.10
N THR A 76 -18.01 17.76 2.00
CA THR A 76 -18.15 16.31 1.89
C THR A 76 -19.60 15.93 2.18
N SER A 77 -20.32 15.46 1.16
CA SER A 77 -21.63 14.86 1.32
C SER A 77 -21.52 13.59 2.19
N SER A 78 -22.33 13.50 3.24
CA SER A 78 -22.42 12.32 4.12
C SER A 78 -22.76 11.05 3.32
N PRO A 79 -22.14 9.89 3.63
CA PRO A 79 -22.42 8.65 2.91
C PRO A 79 -23.80 8.09 3.28
N THR A 80 -24.52 7.66 2.25
CA THR A 80 -25.72 6.82 2.35
C THR A 80 -25.39 5.53 3.12
N SER A 81 -26.25 5.18 4.08
CA SER A 81 -26.08 4.06 5.02
C SER A 81 -25.73 2.74 4.32
N ALA A 82 -24.60 2.13 4.72
CA ALA A 82 -24.20 0.81 4.25
C ALA A 82 -25.22 -0.27 4.67
N PRO A 83 -25.50 -1.28 3.82
CA PRO A 83 -26.43 -2.35 4.17
C PRO A 83 -25.86 -3.21 5.30
N LYS A 84 -26.69 -3.47 6.32
CA LYS A 84 -26.42 -4.38 7.44
C LYS A 84 -26.41 -5.83 6.95
N SER A 85 -25.31 -6.26 6.35
CA SER A 85 -25.02 -7.68 6.14
C SER A 85 -24.33 -8.22 7.39
N ASN A 86 -24.95 -9.17 8.09
CA ASN A 86 -24.29 -9.93 9.16
C ASN A 86 -23.29 -10.98 8.61
N GLN A 87 -23.04 -10.99 7.30
CA GLN A 87 -22.06 -11.90 6.70
C GLN A 87 -20.67 -11.25 6.72
N PRO A 88 -19.63 -11.98 7.15
CA PRO A 88 -18.25 -11.54 7.01
C PRO A 88 -17.94 -11.19 5.55
N MET A 89 -17.33 -10.04 5.32
CA MET A 89 -16.87 -9.59 4.00
C MET A 89 -15.37 -9.83 3.88
N VAL A 90 -14.94 -10.39 2.74
CA VAL A 90 -13.53 -10.55 2.39
C VAL A 90 -13.19 -9.63 1.22
N TYR A 91 -12.16 -8.81 1.33
CA TYR A 91 -11.64 -7.98 0.26
C TYR A 91 -10.34 -8.56 -0.26
N ILE A 92 -10.21 -8.72 -1.57
CA ILE A 92 -8.97 -9.17 -2.20
C ILE A 92 -8.59 -8.19 -3.29
N SER A 93 -7.40 -7.62 -3.17
CA SER A 93 -6.81 -6.72 -4.16
C SER A 93 -5.47 -7.25 -4.64
N GLY A 94 -5.06 -6.84 -5.83
CA GLY A 94 -3.67 -6.98 -6.27
C GLY A 94 -2.89 -5.70 -6.00
N THR A 95 -1.58 -5.83 -5.87
CA THR A 95 -0.69 -4.68 -5.72
C THR A 95 0.68 -4.93 -6.35
N THR A 96 1.36 -3.84 -6.66
CA THR A 96 2.75 -3.83 -7.11
C THR A 96 3.48 -2.68 -6.46
N HIS A 97 4.66 -2.94 -5.90
CA HIS A 97 5.59 -1.91 -5.48
C HIS A 97 6.67 -1.71 -6.53
N ILE A 98 6.93 -0.46 -6.91
CA ILE A 98 8.00 -0.09 -7.84
C ILE A 98 9.02 0.73 -7.06
N GLU A 99 10.20 0.15 -6.88
CA GLU A 99 11.26 0.71 -6.05
C GLU A 99 12.09 1.76 -6.78
N THR A 100 12.87 2.54 -6.03
CA THR A 100 13.83 3.50 -6.61
C THR A 100 14.90 2.83 -7.48
N ASN A 101 15.26 1.56 -7.22
CA ASN A 101 16.27 0.86 -8.01
C ASN A 101 15.81 0.62 -9.46
N ARG A 102 16.48 1.26 -10.43
CA ARG A 102 16.14 1.14 -11.85
C ARG A 102 16.18 -0.28 -12.41
N GLN A 103 16.98 -1.17 -11.84
CA GLN A 103 17.04 -2.57 -12.27
C GLN A 103 15.76 -3.35 -11.93
N SER A 104 14.94 -2.85 -10.99
CA SER A 104 13.67 -3.46 -10.62
C SER A 104 12.46 -2.82 -11.30
N TRP A 105 12.65 -1.90 -12.25
CA TRP A 105 11.54 -1.22 -12.90
C TRP A 105 10.84 -2.14 -13.91
N PRO A 106 9.50 -2.04 -14.02
CA PRO A 106 8.78 -2.78 -15.03
C PRO A 106 9.12 -2.27 -16.43
N ASN A 107 9.02 -3.14 -17.44
CA ASN A 107 8.84 -2.66 -18.80
C ASN A 107 7.49 -1.92 -18.91
N PRO A 108 7.45 -0.66 -19.37
CA PRO A 108 6.22 0.15 -19.38
C PRO A 108 5.03 -0.50 -20.10
N ASP A 109 5.24 -1.02 -21.32
CA ASP A 109 4.15 -1.60 -22.12
C ASP A 109 3.67 -2.92 -21.54
N ALA A 110 4.59 -3.76 -21.07
CA ALA A 110 4.25 -5.00 -20.39
C ALA A 110 3.41 -4.73 -19.13
N PHE A 111 3.75 -3.69 -18.36
CA PHE A 111 3.05 -3.33 -17.13
C PHE A 111 1.64 -2.79 -17.39
N ILE A 112 1.49 -1.86 -18.35
CA ILE A 112 0.17 -1.38 -18.78
C ILE A 112 -0.70 -2.54 -19.26
N ASN A 113 -0.13 -3.45 -20.07
CA ASN A 113 -0.87 -4.60 -20.58
C ASN A 113 -1.25 -5.59 -19.47
N PHE A 114 -0.36 -5.82 -18.51
CA PHE A 114 -0.66 -6.64 -17.33
C PHE A 114 -1.82 -6.04 -16.53
N LEU A 115 -1.75 -4.75 -16.18
CA LEU A 115 -2.77 -4.05 -15.41
C LEU A 115 -4.13 -4.07 -16.13
N ARG A 116 -4.13 -3.86 -17.45
CA ARG A 116 -5.35 -3.98 -18.27
C ARG A 116 -5.99 -5.37 -18.16
N GLN A 117 -5.19 -6.43 -18.23
CA GLN A 117 -5.70 -7.80 -18.17
C GLN A 117 -6.30 -8.16 -16.81
N VAL A 118 -5.60 -7.82 -15.72
CA VAL A 118 -6.09 -8.13 -14.36
C VAL A 118 -7.32 -7.29 -14.01
N THR A 119 -7.34 -6.00 -14.36
CA THR A 119 -8.52 -5.14 -14.13
C THR A 119 -9.73 -5.56 -14.96
N THR A 120 -9.53 -5.99 -16.21
CA THR A 120 -10.59 -6.56 -17.06
C THR A 120 -11.19 -7.83 -16.46
N ALA A 121 -10.38 -8.63 -15.75
CA ALA A 121 -10.85 -9.79 -15.00
C ALA A 121 -11.59 -9.44 -13.68
N GLY A 122 -11.80 -8.14 -13.42
CA GLY A 122 -12.52 -7.64 -12.25
C GLY A 122 -11.66 -7.45 -11.01
N MET A 123 -10.33 -7.65 -11.10
CA MET A 123 -9.44 -7.38 -9.98
C MET A 123 -9.30 -5.88 -9.75
N LYS A 124 -9.33 -5.48 -8.48
CA LYS A 124 -8.87 -4.16 -8.06
C LYS A 124 -7.37 -4.18 -7.86
N TRP A 125 -6.73 -3.09 -8.25
CA TRP A 125 -5.28 -3.00 -8.24
C TRP A 125 -4.83 -1.67 -7.67
N SER A 126 -3.81 -1.70 -6.82
CA SER A 126 -3.07 -0.52 -6.41
C SER A 126 -1.60 -0.60 -6.79
N VAL A 127 -0.96 0.53 -7.03
CA VAL A 127 0.47 0.61 -7.34
C VAL A 127 1.11 1.58 -6.37
N GLY A 128 2.06 1.07 -5.58
CA GLY A 128 2.95 1.91 -4.78
C GLY A 128 4.23 2.18 -5.57
N ALA A 129 4.51 3.44 -5.91
CA ALA A 129 5.75 3.78 -6.59
C ALA A 129 6.60 4.74 -5.76
N ASP A 130 7.87 4.36 -5.57
CA ASP A 130 8.88 5.15 -4.87
C ASP A 130 9.32 6.36 -5.72
N ILE A 131 9.87 7.39 -5.07
CA ILE A 131 10.19 8.68 -5.70
C ILE A 131 11.17 8.52 -6.87
N GLY A 132 12.15 7.61 -6.76
CA GLY A 132 13.13 7.39 -7.81
C GLY A 132 12.51 6.88 -9.12
N TRP A 133 11.47 6.03 -9.04
CA TRP A 133 10.73 5.62 -10.24
C TRP A 133 9.91 6.78 -10.80
N LEU A 134 9.17 7.48 -9.94
CA LEU A 134 8.33 8.60 -10.36
C LEU A 134 9.14 9.73 -11.03
N GLU A 135 10.39 9.94 -10.62
CA GLU A 135 11.28 10.94 -11.19
C GLU A 135 12.05 10.45 -12.41
N GLY A 136 12.41 9.18 -12.48
CA GLY A 136 13.33 8.67 -13.49
C GLY A 136 12.71 7.84 -14.62
N GLU A 137 11.48 7.33 -14.49
CA GLU A 137 10.78 6.68 -15.60
C GLU A 137 10.17 7.74 -16.52
N ALA A 138 10.69 7.83 -17.75
CA ALA A 138 10.27 8.82 -18.74
C ALA A 138 8.78 8.75 -19.08
N ARG A 139 8.18 7.54 -18.98
CA ARG A 139 6.76 7.29 -19.25
C ARG A 139 5.88 7.26 -17.99
N ALA A 140 6.40 7.64 -16.81
CA ALA A 140 5.65 7.53 -15.55
C ALA A 140 4.26 8.20 -15.63
N GLY A 141 4.17 9.41 -16.17
CA GLY A 141 2.88 10.11 -16.32
C GLY A 141 1.92 9.48 -17.33
N GLU A 142 2.44 8.86 -18.40
CA GLU A 142 1.62 8.08 -19.33
C GLU A 142 1.05 6.83 -18.65
N ILE A 143 1.90 6.08 -17.94
CA ILE A 143 1.54 4.86 -17.22
C ILE A 143 0.47 5.19 -16.16
N ILE A 144 0.71 6.21 -15.32
CA ILE A 144 -0.24 6.64 -14.28
C ILE A 144 -1.60 6.96 -14.88
N LYS A 145 -1.67 7.90 -15.85
CA LYS A 145 -2.94 8.31 -16.46
C LYS A 145 -3.67 7.16 -17.13
N THR A 146 -2.94 6.32 -17.86
CA THR A 146 -3.50 5.19 -18.59
C THR A 146 -4.09 4.15 -17.64
N THR A 147 -3.40 3.87 -16.53
CA THR A 147 -3.82 2.84 -15.56
C THR A 147 -4.91 3.35 -14.62
N GLU A 148 -4.91 4.63 -14.25
CA GLU A 148 -6.02 5.24 -13.51
C GLU A 148 -7.33 5.22 -14.30
N ALA A 149 -7.26 5.40 -15.62
CA ALA A 149 -8.43 5.25 -16.49
C ALA A 149 -9.01 3.81 -16.49
N MET A 150 -8.23 2.82 -16.06
CA MET A 150 -8.66 1.43 -15.85
C MET A 150 -9.16 1.18 -14.41
N GLY A 151 -9.11 2.20 -13.54
CA GLY A 151 -9.47 2.09 -12.13
C GLY A 151 -8.35 1.54 -11.24
N VAL A 152 -7.08 1.59 -11.69
CA VAL A 152 -5.91 1.36 -10.83
C VAL A 152 -5.71 2.57 -9.92
N GLU A 153 -5.46 2.33 -8.65
CA GLU A 153 -5.14 3.38 -7.67
C GLU A 153 -3.62 3.51 -7.48
N TRP A 154 -3.15 4.72 -7.17
CA TRP A 154 -1.73 4.99 -6.92
C TRP A 154 -1.52 5.35 -5.45
N ASP A 155 -0.87 4.42 -4.74
CA ASP A 155 -0.54 4.49 -3.31
C ASP A 155 0.70 5.35 -3.09
N ILE A 156 0.82 5.93 -1.90
CA ILE A 156 2.04 6.64 -1.47
C ILE A 156 3.01 5.64 -0.85
N HIS A 157 3.90 5.11 -1.69
CA HIS A 157 4.93 4.16 -1.27
C HIS A 157 6.30 4.83 -1.17
N ALA A 158 6.96 4.77 -0.01
CA ALA A 158 8.33 5.24 0.11
C ALA A 158 9.03 4.60 1.30
N HIS A 159 10.34 4.33 1.15
CA HIS A 159 11.20 3.85 2.24
C HIS A 159 11.81 4.97 3.11
N GLN A 160 11.47 6.23 2.83
CA GLN A 160 11.87 7.38 3.62
C GLN A 160 10.66 8.29 3.88
N THR A 161 10.46 8.71 5.14
CA THR A 161 9.35 9.62 5.51
C THR A 161 9.32 10.90 4.68
N THR A 162 10.49 11.46 4.36
CA THR A 162 10.61 12.72 3.60
C THR A 162 10.16 12.59 2.14
N ASP A 163 10.14 11.38 1.59
CA ASP A 163 9.78 11.14 0.18
C ASP A 163 8.27 10.96 0.00
N ARG A 164 7.51 10.65 1.06
CA ARG A 164 6.05 10.48 0.99
C ARG A 164 5.35 11.75 0.50
N ALA A 165 5.70 12.90 1.06
CA ALA A 165 5.18 14.20 0.59
C ALA A 165 5.60 14.51 -0.86
N LYS A 166 6.80 14.11 -1.27
CA LYS A 166 7.28 14.28 -2.64
C LYS A 166 6.50 13.40 -3.60
N ASN A 167 6.21 12.15 -3.24
CA ASN A 167 5.43 11.23 -4.06
C ASN A 167 4.04 11.76 -4.33
N VAL A 168 3.36 12.29 -3.29
CA VAL A 168 2.04 12.94 -3.45
C VAL A 168 2.11 14.04 -4.50
N VAL A 169 3.06 14.97 -4.38
CA VAL A 169 3.21 16.09 -5.33
C VAL A 169 3.59 15.58 -6.72
N LYS A 170 4.49 14.59 -6.80
CA LYS A 170 4.98 14.05 -8.06
C LYS A 170 3.89 13.31 -8.82
N ILE A 171 3.08 12.48 -8.17
CA ILE A 171 1.92 11.80 -8.78
C ILE A 171 0.94 12.85 -9.33
N LYS A 172 0.61 13.90 -8.56
CA LYS A 172 -0.23 15.02 -9.05
C LYS A 172 0.36 15.68 -10.30
N ASN A 173 1.65 15.98 -10.28
CA ASN A 173 2.33 16.64 -11.40
C ASN A 173 2.40 15.76 -12.66
N LEU A 174 2.47 14.44 -12.48
CA LEU A 174 2.37 13.45 -13.55
C LEU A 174 0.93 13.26 -14.06
N GLY A 175 -0.04 13.94 -13.44
CA GLY A 175 -1.45 13.96 -13.80
C GLY A 175 -2.27 12.81 -13.24
N GLY A 176 -1.75 12.13 -12.20
CA GLY A 176 -2.50 11.16 -11.41
C GLY A 176 -3.20 11.79 -10.20
N LYS A 177 -3.85 10.93 -9.42
CA LYS A 177 -4.59 11.25 -8.21
C LYS A 177 -4.04 10.38 -7.08
N PRO A 178 -3.13 10.90 -6.24
CA PRO A 178 -2.65 10.15 -5.10
C PRO A 178 -3.83 9.81 -4.18
N ASN A 179 -3.96 8.54 -3.79
CA ASN A 179 -4.98 8.12 -2.82
C ASN A 179 -4.51 8.43 -1.38
N THR A 180 -5.12 7.79 -0.38
CA THR A 180 -4.80 7.97 1.05
C THR A 180 -4.10 6.76 1.67
N VAL A 181 -3.64 5.81 0.84
CA VAL A 181 -2.90 4.63 1.29
C VAL A 181 -1.41 4.95 1.37
N ILE A 182 -0.78 4.61 2.49
CA ILE A 182 0.69 4.65 2.65
C ILE A 182 1.22 3.22 2.72
N SER A 183 2.31 2.96 2.01
CA SER A 183 3.08 1.71 2.10
C SER A 183 4.59 1.94 2.13
N GLY A 184 5.37 0.86 2.29
CA GLY A 184 6.83 0.94 2.43
C GLY A 184 7.28 1.42 3.82
N LEU A 185 6.54 1.05 4.85
CA LEU A 185 6.70 1.56 6.22
C LEU A 185 7.36 0.54 7.14
N VAL A 186 8.05 1.04 8.15
CA VAL A 186 8.53 0.30 9.32
C VAL A 186 7.70 0.69 10.54
N LEU A 187 7.50 -0.24 11.47
CA LEU A 187 6.69 -0.04 12.69
C LEU A 187 7.04 1.18 13.54
N THR A 188 8.31 1.56 13.55
CA THR A 188 8.77 2.74 14.27
C THR A 188 8.24 4.06 13.69
N GLU A 189 7.70 4.07 12.48
CA GLU A 189 7.17 5.27 11.81
C GLU A 189 5.67 5.50 12.10
N LEU A 190 4.98 4.57 12.76
CA LEU A 190 3.52 4.62 12.92
C LEU A 190 3.01 5.92 13.55
N GLU A 191 3.68 6.40 14.60
CA GLU A 191 3.30 7.65 15.27
C GLU A 191 3.40 8.87 14.35
N GLU A 192 4.41 8.91 13.48
CA GLU A 192 4.60 10.02 12.53
C GLU A 192 3.46 10.09 11.51
N MET A 193 2.93 8.93 11.11
CA MET A 193 1.85 8.84 10.11
C MET A 193 0.53 9.45 10.61
N ARG A 194 0.38 9.68 11.92
CA ARG A 194 -0.82 10.31 12.51
C ARG A 194 -0.90 11.82 12.25
N SER A 195 0.13 12.40 11.65
CA SER A 195 0.17 13.81 11.30
C SER A 195 0.06 14.00 9.78
N PRO A 196 -0.62 15.06 9.31
CA PRO A 196 -0.63 15.39 7.89
C PRO A 196 0.78 15.82 7.44
N PHE A 197 1.14 15.38 6.23
CA PHE A 197 2.34 15.81 5.53
C PHE A 197 2.13 17.20 4.94
N LYS A 198 3.14 18.06 5.08
CA LYS A 198 3.21 19.33 4.36
C LYS A 198 3.77 19.08 2.96
N LEU A 199 3.09 19.60 1.95
CA LEU A 199 3.48 19.44 0.55
C LEU A 199 4.28 20.66 0.08
N SER A 200 5.15 20.45 -0.91
CA SER A 200 5.93 21.54 -1.51
C SER A 200 5.08 22.51 -2.35
N ASP A 201 3.87 22.11 -2.74
CA ASP A 201 2.88 22.97 -3.40
C ASP A 201 2.09 23.86 -2.41
N GLY A 202 2.43 23.82 -1.12
CA GLY A 202 1.76 24.56 -0.04
C GLY A 202 0.53 23.86 0.53
N GLY A 203 0.12 22.73 -0.04
CA GLY A 203 -0.98 21.91 0.46
C GLY A 203 -0.60 21.02 1.64
N THR A 204 -1.58 20.26 2.10
CA THR A 204 -1.38 19.16 3.04
C THR A 204 -1.96 17.86 2.48
N TRP A 205 -1.41 16.74 2.91
CA TRP A 205 -1.93 15.41 2.59
C TRP A 205 -1.87 14.51 3.83
N PHE A 206 -2.86 13.66 3.99
CA PHE A 206 -2.94 12.74 5.12
C PHE A 206 -3.30 11.35 4.60
N GLY A 207 -2.49 10.36 4.99
CA GLY A 207 -2.82 8.96 4.74
C GLY A 207 -3.60 8.39 5.91
N ASP A 208 -4.78 7.88 5.65
CA ASP A 208 -5.66 7.27 6.66
C ASP A 208 -5.64 5.74 6.63
N ILE A 209 -4.99 5.16 5.63
CA ILE A 209 -4.82 3.71 5.46
C ILE A 209 -3.32 3.38 5.38
N LEU A 210 -2.87 2.43 6.19
CA LEU A 210 -1.52 1.86 6.13
C LEU A 210 -1.60 0.43 5.61
N TRP A 211 -0.71 0.10 4.68
CA TRP A 211 -0.56 -1.23 4.11
C TRP A 211 0.92 -1.57 3.89
N GLY A 212 1.25 -2.87 3.81
CA GLY A 212 2.60 -3.31 3.44
C GLY A 212 3.67 -2.90 4.46
N PHE A 213 3.39 -3.19 5.73
CA PHE A 213 4.15 -2.74 6.88
C PHE A 213 5.19 -3.81 7.30
N THR A 214 6.39 -3.37 7.63
CA THR A 214 7.42 -4.21 8.21
C THR A 214 7.55 -3.92 9.70
N LEU A 215 7.60 -4.98 10.50
CA LEU A 215 7.91 -4.91 11.94
C LEU A 215 9.38 -4.52 12.17
N ARG A 216 10.26 -4.84 11.20
CA ARG A 216 11.68 -4.52 11.18
C ARG A 216 12.15 -4.21 9.75
N PRO A 217 13.14 -3.32 9.55
CA PRO A 217 13.51 -2.81 8.21
C PRO A 217 14.30 -3.79 7.34
N ASP A 218 14.64 -4.99 7.83
CA ASP A 218 15.60 -5.89 7.19
C ASP A 218 14.95 -6.95 6.28
N HIS A 219 13.62 -6.97 6.18
CA HIS A 219 12.85 -7.98 5.42
C HIS A 219 13.26 -9.44 5.74
N SER A 220 13.86 -9.69 6.92
CA SER A 220 14.22 -11.03 7.35
C SER A 220 12.98 -11.82 7.75
N VAL A 221 13.13 -13.13 7.96
CA VAL A 221 12.01 -13.98 8.39
C VAL A 221 11.38 -13.41 9.67
N GLY A 222 10.07 -13.19 9.64
CA GLY A 222 9.32 -12.57 10.74
C GLY A 222 9.49 -11.06 10.88
N SER A 223 10.07 -10.37 9.88
CA SER A 223 10.09 -8.90 9.79
C SER A 223 8.85 -8.35 9.09
N GLU A 224 8.16 -9.14 8.29
CA GLU A 224 6.91 -8.75 7.64
C GLU A 224 5.73 -8.86 8.59
N ASP A 225 4.79 -7.90 8.52
CA ASP A 225 3.46 -8.15 9.07
C ASP A 225 2.68 -9.12 8.17
N THR A 226 2.36 -10.28 8.74
CA THR A 226 1.56 -11.35 8.11
C THR A 226 0.16 -11.42 8.69
N SER A 227 -0.27 -10.41 9.45
CA SER A 227 -1.62 -10.34 9.99
C SER A 227 -2.66 -10.28 8.85
N THR A 228 -3.89 -10.69 9.15
CA THR A 228 -5.03 -10.55 8.24
C THR A 228 -6.12 -9.74 8.92
N GLY A 229 -6.80 -8.89 8.14
CA GLY A 229 -7.90 -8.07 8.63
C GLY A 229 -7.57 -6.58 8.75
N LEU A 230 -8.49 -5.85 9.37
CA LEU A 230 -8.45 -4.40 9.53
C LEU A 230 -8.47 -4.04 11.01
N TRP A 231 -7.58 -3.15 11.43
CA TRP A 231 -7.63 -2.60 12.78
C TRP A 231 -7.06 -1.19 12.84
N LYS A 232 -7.29 -0.49 13.94
CA LYS A 232 -6.67 0.81 14.21
C LYS A 232 -5.60 0.58 15.28
N PRO A 233 -4.30 0.55 14.94
CA PRO A 233 -3.28 0.29 15.94
C PRO A 233 -3.30 1.39 17.00
N LYS A 234 -3.16 1.03 18.28
CA LYS A 234 -3.14 2.01 19.38
C LYS A 234 -1.82 2.79 19.42
N SER A 235 -0.70 2.11 19.24
CA SER A 235 0.66 2.68 19.13
C SER A 235 1.59 1.66 18.48
N SER A 236 2.82 2.04 18.15
CA SER A 236 3.85 1.11 17.66
C SER A 236 4.20 0.03 18.68
N LYS A 237 4.11 0.34 19.98
CA LYS A 237 4.31 -0.62 21.08
C LYS A 237 3.13 -1.55 21.31
N GLU A 238 1.93 -1.09 20.99
CA GLU A 238 0.67 -1.85 21.09
C GLU A 238 0.07 -2.05 19.70
N PHE A 239 0.90 -2.47 18.73
CA PHE A 239 0.57 -2.48 17.31
C PHE A 239 -0.71 -3.26 17.00
N TYR A 240 -0.88 -4.45 17.58
CA TYR A 240 -2.05 -5.30 17.35
C TYR A 240 -3.25 -5.00 18.25
N THR A 241 -3.15 -3.99 19.13
CA THR A 241 -4.26 -3.56 19.97
C THR A 241 -5.13 -2.57 19.19
N HIS A 242 -6.40 -2.93 18.99
CA HIS A 242 -7.37 -2.05 18.33
C HIS A 242 -7.76 -0.87 19.23
N ASP A 243 -7.54 0.35 18.74
CA ASP A 243 -8.05 1.59 19.33
C ASP A 243 -9.30 2.07 18.57
N PRO A 244 -10.51 1.99 19.14
CA PRO A 244 -11.73 2.43 18.46
C PRO A 244 -11.68 3.92 18.06
N ASN A 245 -10.92 4.73 18.81
CA ASN A 245 -10.76 6.17 18.58
C ASN A 245 -9.56 6.51 17.67
N GLY A 246 -8.81 5.51 17.22
CA GLY A 246 -7.66 5.73 16.34
C GLY A 246 -8.07 6.37 15.00
N SER A 247 -7.19 7.20 14.45
CA SER A 247 -7.42 7.91 13.17
C SER A 247 -6.96 7.15 11.93
N ILE A 248 -6.14 6.11 12.09
CA ILE A 248 -5.51 5.37 11.00
C ILE A 248 -5.99 3.93 11.00
N ILE A 249 -6.33 3.40 9.84
CA ILE A 249 -6.62 1.99 9.62
C ILE A 249 -5.37 1.28 9.10
N MET A 250 -5.02 0.18 9.75
CA MET A 250 -4.02 -0.76 9.26
C MET A 250 -4.71 -1.90 8.53
N VAL A 251 -4.17 -2.25 7.36
CA VAL A 251 -4.63 -3.35 6.51
C VAL A 251 -3.57 -4.45 6.55
N GLY A 252 -3.93 -5.59 7.15
CA GLY A 252 -3.05 -6.75 7.22
C GLY A 252 -2.74 -7.32 5.82
N GLY A 253 -1.47 -7.67 5.59
CA GLY A 253 -0.99 -8.14 4.29
C GLY A 253 -1.24 -9.63 4.00
N GLY A 254 -1.50 -10.45 5.03
CA GLY A 254 -1.58 -11.91 4.89
C GLY A 254 -0.31 -12.52 4.29
N THR A 255 -0.47 -13.64 3.58
CA THR A 255 0.62 -14.37 2.90
C THR A 255 1.05 -13.72 1.57
N ARG A 256 0.26 -12.76 1.07
CA ARG A 256 0.50 -12.01 -0.18
C ARG A 256 0.47 -12.83 -1.49
N ASP A 257 0.02 -14.07 -1.44
CA ASP A 257 -0.04 -15.00 -2.56
C ASP A 257 -1.48 -15.40 -2.95
N LEU A 258 -1.64 -16.06 -4.11
CA LEU A 258 -2.97 -16.52 -4.57
C LEU A 258 -3.57 -17.57 -3.64
N LYS A 259 -2.75 -18.50 -3.13
CA LYS A 259 -3.21 -19.64 -2.32
C LYS A 259 -3.73 -19.19 -0.96
N GLY A 260 -3.02 -18.30 -0.27
CA GLY A 260 -3.47 -17.80 1.02
C GLY A 260 -4.65 -16.84 0.88
N ALA A 261 -4.69 -16.02 -0.18
CA ALA A 261 -5.89 -15.21 -0.49
C ALA A 261 -7.12 -16.10 -0.73
N GLU A 262 -6.97 -17.20 -1.48
CA GLU A 262 -8.05 -18.17 -1.72
C GLU A 262 -8.47 -18.90 -0.44
N THR A 263 -7.51 -19.25 0.42
CA THR A 263 -7.77 -19.87 1.72
C THR A 263 -8.57 -18.93 2.61
N LEU A 264 -8.21 -17.64 2.64
CA LEU A 264 -8.90 -16.62 3.41
C LEU A 264 -10.33 -16.40 2.90
N ALA A 265 -10.54 -16.32 1.59
CA ALA A 265 -11.88 -16.19 0.99
C ALA A 265 -12.79 -17.38 1.30
N LYS A 266 -12.22 -18.57 1.42
CA LYS A 266 -12.96 -19.79 1.79
C LYS A 266 -13.21 -19.90 3.29
N SER A 267 -12.35 -19.27 4.10
CA SER A 267 -12.52 -19.22 5.55
C SER A 267 -13.78 -18.43 5.94
N ASN A 268 -14.32 -18.70 7.13
CA ASN A 268 -15.35 -17.86 7.75
C ASN A 268 -14.64 -16.94 8.74
N PRO A 269 -14.07 -15.80 8.29
CA PRO A 269 -13.26 -14.98 9.18
C PRO A 269 -14.10 -14.50 10.36
N LYS A 270 -13.48 -14.47 11.54
CA LYS A 270 -14.14 -14.02 12.77
C LYS A 270 -14.51 -12.54 12.73
N PHE A 271 -13.89 -11.76 11.85
CA PHE A 271 -14.12 -10.33 11.70
C PHE A 271 -15.16 -10.04 10.63
N ALA A 272 -15.99 -9.02 10.87
CA ALA A 272 -17.01 -8.57 9.92
C ALA A 272 -16.41 -8.15 8.57
N VAL A 273 -15.15 -7.69 8.56
CA VAL A 273 -14.38 -7.36 7.37
C VAL A 273 -12.97 -7.93 7.49
N THR A 274 -12.51 -8.61 6.46
CA THR A 274 -11.14 -9.14 6.34
C THR A 274 -10.59 -8.79 4.96
N SER A 275 -9.28 -8.63 4.84
CA SER A 275 -8.60 -8.35 3.58
C SER A 275 -7.43 -9.30 3.34
N ALA A 276 -7.17 -9.59 2.07
CA ALA A 276 -5.91 -10.13 1.59
C ALA A 276 -5.42 -9.30 0.40
N THR A 277 -4.12 -9.34 0.16
CA THR A 277 -3.52 -8.70 -1.00
C THR A 277 -2.73 -9.73 -1.78
N ILE A 278 -2.64 -9.59 -3.10
CA ILE A 278 -1.77 -10.39 -3.95
C ILE A 278 -0.65 -9.47 -4.40
N MET A 279 0.60 -9.76 -4.03
CA MET A 279 1.74 -8.92 -4.36
C MET A 279 2.46 -9.45 -5.59
N VAL A 280 2.59 -8.60 -6.61
CA VAL A 280 3.26 -8.92 -7.87
C VAL A 280 4.54 -8.11 -8.00
N THR A 281 5.60 -8.78 -8.45
CA THR A 281 6.86 -8.09 -8.75
C THR A 281 6.75 -7.21 -9.99
N PRO A 282 7.29 -5.98 -9.97
CA PRO A 282 7.25 -5.09 -11.13
C PRO A 282 8.06 -5.63 -12.31
N VAL A 283 9.18 -6.31 -12.05
CA VAL A 283 10.10 -6.79 -13.11
C VAL A 283 9.49 -7.91 -13.94
N LYS A 284 8.99 -8.94 -13.25
CA LYS A 284 8.56 -10.18 -13.90
C LYS A 284 7.04 -10.29 -14.04
N LEU A 285 6.29 -9.43 -13.34
CA LEU A 285 4.82 -9.42 -13.35
C LEU A 285 4.24 -10.79 -12.92
N VAL A 286 4.92 -11.41 -11.95
CA VAL A 286 4.52 -12.63 -11.26
C VAL A 286 4.34 -12.37 -9.77
N VAL A 287 3.47 -13.15 -9.14
CA VAL A 287 3.21 -13.11 -7.69
C VAL A 287 4.48 -13.46 -6.92
N ILE A 288 4.74 -12.77 -5.82
CA ILE A 288 5.84 -13.06 -4.91
C ILE A 288 5.49 -14.30 -4.10
N ASP A 289 6.42 -15.24 -4.02
CA ASP A 289 6.32 -16.38 -3.10
C ASP A 289 7.07 -16.04 -1.80
N MET A 290 6.30 -15.67 -0.78
CA MET A 290 6.85 -15.33 0.53
C MET A 290 7.35 -16.56 1.30
N ASP A 291 6.83 -17.75 1.00
CA ASP A 291 7.28 -19.01 1.63
C ASP A 291 8.62 -19.48 1.05
N ALA A 292 8.95 -19.07 -0.17
CA ALA A 292 10.20 -19.40 -0.86
C ALA A 292 11.43 -18.54 -0.47
N LYS A 293 11.45 -17.92 0.71
CA LYS A 293 12.50 -16.95 1.15
C LYS A 293 12.57 -15.70 0.25
N GLY A 294 11.41 -15.11 -0.07
CA GLY A 294 11.33 -13.96 -0.98
C GLY A 294 11.61 -14.34 -2.44
N GLY A 295 11.31 -15.60 -2.79
CA GLY A 295 11.48 -16.12 -4.13
C GLY A 295 10.47 -15.50 -5.10
N LEU A 296 10.87 -15.41 -6.37
CA LEU A 296 9.94 -15.08 -7.45
C LEU A 296 9.01 -16.26 -7.64
N GLY A 297 7.71 -16.06 -7.45
CA GLY A 297 6.71 -17.08 -7.75
C GLY A 297 6.59 -17.32 -9.26
N THR A 298 5.81 -18.34 -9.61
CA THR A 298 5.53 -18.69 -11.01
C THR A 298 4.18 -18.19 -11.48
N ASP A 299 3.31 -17.75 -10.57
CA ASP A 299 1.96 -17.33 -10.90
C ASP A 299 1.98 -15.96 -11.59
N GLY A 300 1.72 -15.96 -12.89
CA GLY A 300 1.64 -14.76 -13.72
C GLY A 300 0.20 -14.31 -13.95
N VAL A 301 0.01 -13.53 -15.02
CA VAL A 301 -1.28 -12.93 -15.35
C VAL A 301 -2.40 -13.96 -15.56
N ASN A 302 -2.09 -15.15 -16.10
CA ASN A 302 -3.09 -16.17 -16.39
C ASN A 302 -3.61 -16.82 -15.10
N GLU A 303 -2.71 -17.07 -14.15
CA GLU A 303 -3.03 -17.63 -12.84
C GLU A 303 -3.84 -16.62 -12.01
N ILE A 304 -3.47 -15.33 -12.06
CA ILE A 304 -4.22 -14.24 -11.41
C ILE A 304 -5.63 -14.11 -11.99
N LYS A 305 -5.79 -14.17 -13.32
CA LYS A 305 -7.12 -14.12 -13.97
C LYS A 305 -7.96 -15.33 -13.57
N SER A 306 -7.38 -16.52 -13.61
CA SER A 306 -8.05 -17.75 -13.20
C SER A 306 -8.49 -17.68 -11.74
N PHE A 307 -7.66 -17.09 -10.87
CA PHE A 307 -8.00 -16.82 -9.48
C PHE A 307 -9.20 -15.85 -9.38
N ALA A 308 -9.18 -14.73 -10.09
CA ALA A 308 -10.26 -13.75 -10.08
C ALA A 308 -11.61 -14.37 -10.51
N GLU A 309 -11.59 -15.21 -11.54
CA GLU A 309 -12.76 -15.97 -12.00
C GLU A 309 -13.29 -16.96 -10.96
N ARG A 310 -12.40 -17.58 -10.16
CA ARG A 310 -12.82 -18.44 -9.05
C ARG A 310 -13.45 -17.62 -7.92
N MET A 311 -12.84 -16.48 -7.58
CA MET A 311 -13.33 -15.62 -6.48
C MET A 311 -14.67 -14.96 -6.82
N SER A 312 -14.89 -14.57 -8.08
CA SER A 312 -16.18 -14.03 -8.53
C SER A 312 -17.32 -15.05 -8.50
N LYS A 313 -17.02 -16.36 -8.46
CA LYS A 313 -18.03 -17.40 -8.24
C LYS A 313 -18.38 -17.56 -6.76
N LEU A 314 -17.49 -17.16 -5.84
CA LEU A 314 -17.75 -17.17 -4.40
C LEU A 314 -18.55 -15.95 -3.95
N SER A 315 -18.64 -14.91 -4.79
CA SER A 315 -19.33 -13.65 -4.49
C SER A 315 -20.83 -13.64 -4.75
N ASN A 316 -21.36 -14.67 -5.42
CA ASN A 316 -22.76 -14.82 -5.83
C ASN A 316 -23.53 -15.81 -4.93
#